data_AF-A0A645I123-F1
#
_entry.id   AF-A0A645I123-F1
#
_cell.length_a   1.000
_cell.length_b   1.000
_cell.length_c   1.000
_cell.angle_alpha   90.00
_cell.angle_beta   90.00
_cell.angle_gamma   90.00
#
_symmetry.space_group_name_H-M   'P 1'
#
loop_
_entity.id
_entity.type
_entity.pdbx_description
1 polymer ?
#
loop_
_entity_poly.entity_id
_entity_poly.type
_entity_poly.pdbx_seq_one_letter_code
_entity_poly.pdbx_strand_id
1 'polypeptide(L)'
;MLVTARLMKYRLPYEDFVVTRLLSTHQLALDQLAAEFAQGDPYRQFVSGVTALLVKMHAAGVEHGDLSLRNIFCRKSQIGIYSGWGVIDLDGCRLHAEEMPEPRRKREMARVISSFLRCVKSRAPQIRLDHDAVIEDFTRKYKELSGYNLAGSALDTRVGYLTGRIRKDGRQ
;
A
#
# COMPACT_ATOMS: atom_id res chain seq x y z
N MET A 1 -16.16 -15.45 -7.24
CA MET A 1 -17.50 -14.88 -7.48
C MET A 1 -17.28 -13.68 -8.40
N LEU A 2 -17.59 -13.81 -9.69
CA LEU A 2 -17.43 -12.73 -10.68
C LEU A 2 -18.57 -11.72 -10.50
N VAL A 3 -18.24 -10.43 -10.39
CA VAL A 3 -19.22 -9.33 -10.46
C VAL A 3 -19.00 -8.64 -11.80
N THR A 4 -19.99 -8.72 -12.69
CA THR A 4 -20.00 -8.12 -14.03
C THR A 4 -20.57 -6.70 -13.97
N ALA A 5 -19.83 -5.71 -14.48
CA ALA A 5 -20.37 -4.40 -14.83
C ALA A 5 -20.44 -4.30 -16.36
N ARG A 6 -21.64 -4.40 -16.94
CA ARG A 6 -21.85 -4.24 -18.39
C ARG A 6 -21.75 -2.76 -18.77
N LEU A 7 -20.84 -2.43 -19.68
CA LEU A 7 -20.80 -1.14 -20.37
C LEU A 7 -21.11 -1.36 -21.85
N MET A 8 -21.87 -0.45 -22.47
CA MET A 8 -22.23 -0.54 -23.89
C MET A 8 -21.40 0.43 -24.73
N LYS A 9 -20.86 -0.06 -25.87
CA LYS A 9 -20.31 0.78 -26.95
C LYS A 9 -20.92 0.32 -28.28
N TYR A 10 -21.44 1.25 -29.08
CA TYR A 10 -22.08 0.99 -30.39
C TYR A 10 -23.31 0.07 -30.38
N ARG A 11 -24.08 0.01 -29.29
CA ARG A 11 -25.25 -0.89 -29.14
C ARG A 11 -24.93 -2.39 -29.30
N LEU A 12 -23.65 -2.75 -29.22
CA LEU A 12 -23.21 -4.12 -29.11
C LEU A 12 -22.75 -4.34 -27.66
N PRO A 13 -23.18 -5.42 -26.99
CA PRO A 13 -22.63 -5.79 -25.71
C PRO A 13 -21.15 -6.12 -25.92
N TYR A 14 -20.26 -5.28 -25.38
CA TYR A 14 -18.85 -5.59 -25.29
C TYR A 14 -18.53 -5.72 -23.81
N GLU A 15 -18.17 -6.92 -23.38
CA GLU A 15 -17.69 -7.15 -22.03
C GLU A 15 -16.15 -7.08 -22.10
N ASP A 16 -15.59 -6.05 -21.46
CA ASP A 16 -14.15 -5.94 -21.26
C ASP A 16 -13.75 -6.91 -20.14
N PHE A 17 -12.88 -7.86 -20.46
CA PHE A 17 -12.33 -8.79 -19.48
C PHE A 17 -10.84 -8.56 -19.31
N VAL A 18 -10.40 -8.49 -18.06
CA VAL A 18 -8.99 -8.55 -17.69
C VAL A 18 -8.77 -9.85 -16.93
N VAL A 19 -8.07 -10.79 -17.56
CA VAL A 19 -7.68 -12.06 -16.93
C VAL A 19 -6.24 -11.93 -16.46
N THR A 20 -6.04 -11.90 -15.15
CA THR A 20 -4.72 -11.87 -14.54
C THR A 20 -4.34 -13.23 -13.99
N ARG A 21 -3.05 -13.47 -13.81
CA ARG A 21 -2.57 -14.66 -13.11
C ARG A 21 -3.05 -14.61 -11.66
N LEU A 22 -3.66 -15.70 -11.19
CA LEU A 22 -4.02 -15.86 -9.79
C LEU A 22 -2.75 -15.82 -8.92
N LEU A 23 -2.78 -15.05 -7.85
CA LEU A 23 -1.71 -15.04 -6.86
C LEU A 23 -1.59 -16.44 -6.23
N SER A 24 -0.36 -16.90 -6.04
CA SER A 24 -0.12 -18.18 -5.35
C SER A 24 -0.59 -18.09 -3.90
N THR A 25 -0.93 -19.22 -3.28
CA THR A 25 -1.26 -19.29 -1.84
C THR A 25 -0.16 -18.81 -0.91
N HIS A 26 1.07 -18.68 -1.41
CA HIS A 26 2.22 -18.17 -0.67
C HIS A 26 2.34 -16.64 -0.73
N GLN A 27 1.54 -15.96 -1.56
CA GLN A 27 1.48 -14.50 -1.65
C GLN A 27 0.34 -14.01 -0.76
N LEU A 28 0.71 -13.35 0.33
CA LEU A 28 -0.19 -12.92 1.39
C LEU A 28 -0.38 -11.41 1.30
N ALA A 29 -1.63 -10.96 1.42
CA ALA A 29 -1.93 -9.54 1.54
C ALA A 29 -1.36 -8.99 2.86
N LEU A 30 -0.78 -7.79 2.82
CA LEU A 30 -0.03 -7.27 3.97
C LEU A 30 -0.93 -6.90 5.14
N ASP A 31 -2.23 -6.67 4.92
CA ASP A 31 -3.17 -6.40 5.99
C ASP A 31 -3.35 -7.61 6.91
N GLN A 32 -3.21 -8.84 6.39
CA GLN A 32 -3.22 -10.08 7.16
C GLN A 32 -1.96 -10.24 8.01
N LEU A 33 -0.85 -9.63 7.58
CA LEU A 33 0.47 -9.70 8.24
C LEU A 33 0.74 -8.49 9.15
N ALA A 34 -0.16 -7.51 9.23
CA ALA A 34 0.07 -6.25 9.92
C ALA A 34 0.50 -6.42 11.39
N ALA A 35 -0.11 -7.35 12.13
CA ALA A 35 0.25 -7.63 13.52
C ALA A 35 1.65 -8.21 13.68
N GLU A 36 2.11 -8.99 12.70
CA GLU A 36 3.45 -9.57 12.68
C GLU A 36 4.49 -8.51 12.28
N PHE A 37 4.19 -7.70 11.27
CA PHE A 37 5.04 -6.58 10.88
C PHE A 37 5.15 -5.50 11.95
N ALA A 38 4.26 -5.46 12.94
CA ALA A 38 4.38 -4.53 14.05
C ALA A 38 5.41 -4.98 15.12
N GLN A 39 6.14 -6.08 14.90
CA GLN A 39 7.06 -6.67 15.87
C GLN A 39 8.49 -6.78 15.31
N GLY A 40 9.47 -6.28 16.07
CA GLY A 40 10.89 -6.62 15.91
C GLY A 40 11.46 -6.56 14.49
N ASP A 41 12.07 -7.66 14.06
CA ASP A 41 12.73 -7.78 12.75
C ASP A 41 11.77 -7.75 11.54
N PRO A 42 10.60 -8.43 11.55
CA PRO A 42 9.60 -8.30 10.48
C PRO A 42 9.25 -6.86 10.11
N TYR A 43 9.22 -5.94 11.07
CA TYR A 43 8.96 -4.52 10.83
C TYR A 43 9.99 -3.90 9.87
N ARG A 44 11.29 -4.20 10.07
CA ARG A 44 12.36 -3.65 9.23
C ARG A 44 12.28 -4.18 7.80
N GLN A 45 11.95 -5.47 7.65
CA GLN A 45 11.72 -6.09 6.34
C GLN A 45 10.49 -5.48 5.64
N PHE A 46 9.41 -5.22 6.38
CA PHE A 46 8.21 -4.55 5.90
C PHE A 46 8.47 -3.14 5.40
N VAL A 47 9.09 -2.28 6.22
CA VAL A 47 9.45 -0.91 5.83
C VAL A 47 10.32 -0.93 4.59
N SER A 48 11.34 -1.79 4.54
CA SER A 48 12.25 -1.90 3.39
C SER A 48 11.54 -2.39 2.13
N GLY A 49 10.76 -3.46 2.22
CA GLY A 49 10.07 -4.08 1.08
C GLY A 49 9.01 -3.18 0.47
N VAL A 50 8.15 -2.58 1.30
CA VAL A 50 7.11 -1.68 0.83
C VAL A 50 7.70 -0.39 0.29
N THR A 51 8.72 0.17 0.94
CA THR A 51 9.37 1.38 0.46
C THR A 51 10.08 1.17 -0.88
N ALA A 52 10.75 0.03 -1.07
CA ALA A 52 11.35 -0.31 -2.35
C ALA A 52 10.30 -0.44 -3.47
N LEU A 53 9.14 -1.02 -3.16
CA LEU A 53 8.01 -1.10 -4.08
C LEU A 53 7.48 0.29 -4.46
N LEU A 54 7.29 1.18 -3.47
CA LEU A 54 6.88 2.57 -3.69
C LEU A 54 7.87 3.32 -4.59
N VAL A 55 9.17 3.26 -4.27
CA VAL A 55 10.21 3.94 -5.06
C VAL A 55 10.17 3.47 -6.51
N LYS A 56 10.08 2.15 -6.74
CA LYS A 56 10.00 1.59 -8.10
C LYS A 56 8.76 2.07 -8.85
N MET A 57 7.60 2.06 -8.21
CA MET A 57 6.35 2.54 -8.83
C MET A 57 6.41 4.03 -9.13
N HIS A 58 6.86 4.83 -8.17
CA HIS A 58 6.92 6.28 -8.30
C HIS A 58 7.95 6.72 -9.36
N ALA A 59 9.09 6.03 -9.46
CA ALA A 59 10.08 6.26 -10.52
C ALA A 59 9.55 5.90 -11.91
N ALA A 60 8.68 4.88 -11.99
CA ALA A 60 8.00 4.52 -13.23
C ALA A 60 6.78 5.42 -13.57
N GLY A 61 6.54 6.48 -12.80
CA GLY A 61 5.40 7.38 -13.02
C GLY A 61 4.04 6.76 -12.66
N VAL A 62 4.01 5.69 -11.87
CA VAL A 62 2.75 4.99 -11.51
C VAL A 62 2.21 5.53 -10.18
N GLU A 63 1.03 6.15 -10.22
CA GLU A 63 0.20 6.44 -9.04
C GLU A 63 -0.86 5.34 -8.92
N HIS A 64 -0.87 4.55 -7.84
CA HIS A 64 -1.82 3.44 -7.71
C HIS A 64 -3.27 3.91 -7.47
N GLY A 65 -3.45 5.01 -6.75
CA GLY A 65 -4.77 5.61 -6.48
C GLY A 65 -5.51 5.06 -5.26
N ASP A 66 -5.40 3.77 -4.96
CA ASP A 66 -5.91 3.12 -3.73
C ASP A 66 -4.88 2.18 -3.07
N LEU A 67 -3.67 2.70 -2.84
CA LEU A 67 -2.58 1.94 -2.25
C LEU A 67 -2.77 1.70 -0.74
N SER A 68 -3.50 0.66 -0.39
CA SER A 68 -3.69 0.17 0.98
C SER A 68 -3.02 -1.20 1.18
N LEU A 69 -2.83 -1.63 2.43
CA LEU A 69 -2.19 -2.92 2.71
C LEU A 69 -2.92 -4.14 2.13
N ARG A 70 -4.22 -4.01 1.82
CA ARG A 70 -4.99 -5.06 1.14
C ARG A 70 -4.57 -5.26 -0.32
N ASN A 71 -4.05 -4.19 -0.93
CA ASN A 71 -3.64 -4.16 -2.33
C ASN A 71 -2.12 -4.36 -2.49
N ILE A 72 -1.41 -4.61 -1.39
CA ILE A 72 0.01 -4.97 -1.38
C ILE A 72 0.12 -6.40 -0.89
N PHE A 73 0.97 -7.19 -1.53
CA PHE A 73 1.25 -8.56 -1.10
C PHE A 73 2.76 -8.81 -1.02
N CYS A 74 3.12 -9.85 -0.27
CA CYS A 74 4.46 -10.42 -0.27
C CYS A 74 4.41 -11.93 -0.08
N ARG A 75 5.52 -12.59 -0.38
CA ARG A 75 5.77 -13.98 -0.02
C ARG A 75 6.48 -14.05 1.33
N LYS A 76 5.97 -14.87 2.24
CA LYS A 76 6.62 -15.25 3.49
C LYS A 76 7.29 -16.62 3.33
N SER A 77 8.58 -16.73 3.62
CA SER A 77 9.28 -18.02 3.68
C SER A 77 9.02 -18.72 5.03
N GLN A 78 9.30 -20.03 5.09
CA GLN A 78 9.16 -20.80 6.34
C GLN A 78 10.08 -20.29 7.47
N ILE A 79 11.21 -19.68 7.11
CA ILE A 79 12.18 -19.11 8.06
C ILE A 79 11.93 -17.63 8.36
N GLY A 80 10.75 -17.10 8.02
CA GLY A 80 10.36 -15.73 8.38
C GLY A 80 10.96 -14.63 7.51
N ILE A 81 11.42 -14.95 6.30
CA ILE A 81 11.92 -13.96 5.34
C ILE A 81 10.79 -13.52 4.41
N TYR A 82 10.66 -12.20 4.23
CA TYR A 82 9.66 -11.58 3.37
C TYR A 82 10.27 -11.13 2.04
N SER A 83 9.67 -11.58 0.93
CA SER A 83 10.18 -11.35 -0.42
C SER A 83 9.04 -11.28 -1.44
N GLY A 84 9.34 -11.09 -2.73
CA GLY A 84 8.32 -11.14 -3.78
C GLY A 84 7.20 -10.12 -3.60
N TRP A 85 7.57 -8.91 -3.16
CA TRP A 85 6.66 -7.79 -2.92
C TRP A 85 5.99 -7.33 -4.22
N GLY A 86 4.69 -7.06 -4.17
CA GLY A 86 3.95 -6.58 -5.33
C GLY A 86 2.64 -5.90 -4.96
N VAL A 87 2.01 -5.32 -5.98
CA VAL A 87 0.69 -4.68 -5.89
C VAL A 87 -0.32 -5.38 -6.79
N ILE A 88 -1.59 -5.31 -6.41
CA ILE A 88 -2.75 -5.74 -7.19
C ILE A 88 -3.79 -4.63 -7.22
N ASP A 89 -4.90 -4.82 -7.93
CA ASP A 89 -6.00 -3.84 -8.00
C ASP A 89 -5.54 -2.52 -8.63
N LEU A 90 -5.14 -2.59 -9.90
CA LEU A 90 -4.60 -1.47 -10.65
C LEU A 90 -5.68 -0.63 -11.35
N ASP A 91 -6.96 -0.86 -11.08
CA ASP A 91 -8.07 -0.21 -11.76
C ASP A 91 -8.14 1.30 -11.48
N GLY A 92 -7.64 1.72 -10.32
CA GLY A 92 -7.54 3.13 -9.92
C GLY A 92 -6.25 3.83 -10.35
N CYS A 93 -5.36 3.15 -11.08
CA CYS A 93 -4.03 3.67 -11.40
C CYS A 93 -4.07 4.86 -12.34
N ARG A 94 -3.11 5.77 -12.16
CA ARG A 94 -2.81 6.86 -13.08
C ARG A 94 -1.36 6.80 -13.47
N LEU A 95 -1.09 7.01 -14.76
CA LEU A 95 0.25 7.09 -15.30
C LEU A 95 0.63 8.55 -15.49
N HIS A 96 1.81 8.90 -15.01
CA HIS A 96 2.48 10.16 -15.24
C HIS A 96 3.50 9.95 -16.38
N ALA A 97 3.70 10.95 -17.23
CA ALA A 97 4.59 10.82 -18.39
C ALA A 97 6.07 10.63 -17.99
N GLU A 98 6.43 11.16 -16.82
CA GLU A 98 7.74 11.05 -16.20
C GLU A 98 7.58 10.42 -14.81
N GLU A 99 8.63 10.53 -13.99
CA GLU A 99 8.56 10.24 -12.57
C GLU A 99 7.36 10.91 -11.88
N MET A 100 6.73 10.20 -10.94
CA MET A 100 5.56 10.73 -10.26
C MET A 100 5.91 11.98 -9.44
N PRO A 101 5.12 13.06 -9.47
CA PRO A 101 5.37 14.28 -8.70
C PRO A 101 5.39 14.05 -7.18
N GLU A 102 6.27 14.75 -6.46
CA GLU A 102 6.46 14.62 -5.01
C GLU A 102 5.15 14.71 -4.18
N PRO A 103 4.22 15.66 -4.44
CA PRO A 103 2.95 15.72 -3.69
C PRO A 103 2.10 14.45 -3.85
N ARG A 104 2.22 13.74 -4.98
CA ARG A 104 1.52 12.48 -5.23
C ARG A 104 2.22 11.32 -4.51
N ARG A 105 3.56 11.29 -4.50
CA ARG A 105 4.36 10.34 -3.70
C ARG A 105 3.99 10.41 -2.21
N LYS A 106 3.89 11.62 -1.64
CA LYS A 106 3.44 11.83 -0.24
C LYS A 106 2.04 11.28 0.00
N ARG A 107 1.12 11.43 -0.95
CA ARG A 107 -0.25 10.90 -0.82
C ARG A 107 -0.28 9.37 -0.80
N GLU A 108 0.48 8.71 -1.66
CA GLU A 108 0.56 7.24 -1.70
C GLU A 108 1.20 6.69 -0.43
N MET A 109 2.32 7.27 -0.01
CA MET A 109 2.98 6.92 1.25
C MET A 109 2.04 7.11 2.46
N ALA A 110 1.30 8.22 2.51
CA ALA A 110 0.33 8.46 3.58
C ALA A 110 -0.77 7.37 3.63
N ARG A 111 -1.24 6.89 2.47
CA ARG A 111 -2.24 5.82 2.38
C ARG A 111 -1.69 4.50 2.93
N VAL A 112 -0.45 4.16 2.58
CA VAL A 112 0.23 2.95 3.08
C VAL A 112 0.41 3.00 4.59
N ILE A 113 1.03 4.07 5.10
CA ILE A 113 1.30 4.24 6.55
C ILE A 113 -0.01 4.22 7.34
N SER A 114 -1.00 5.00 6.94
CA SER A 114 -2.30 5.03 7.62
C SER A 114 -3.07 3.70 7.49
N SER A 115 -2.92 2.96 6.39
CA SER A 115 -3.46 1.61 6.28
C SER A 115 -2.80 0.67 7.29
N PHE A 116 -1.48 0.74 7.45
CA PHE A 116 -0.75 -0.07 8.42
C PHE A 116 -1.15 0.23 9.86
N LEU A 117 -1.11 1.50 10.28
CA LEU A 117 -1.48 1.91 11.63
C LEU A 117 -2.91 1.47 11.99
N ARG A 118 -3.87 1.61 11.05
CA ARG A 118 -5.25 1.14 11.26
C ARG A 118 -5.36 -0.38 11.33
N CYS A 119 -4.66 -1.11 10.47
CA CYS A 119 -4.66 -2.57 10.51
C CYS A 119 -4.07 -3.09 11.82
N VAL A 120 -2.97 -2.51 12.31
CA VAL A 120 -2.37 -2.87 13.61
C VAL A 120 -3.35 -2.57 14.74
N LYS A 121 -3.92 -1.36 14.79
CA LYS A 121 -4.92 -0.98 15.80
C LYS A 121 -6.11 -1.96 15.83
N SER A 122 -6.56 -2.43 14.66
CA SER A 122 -7.70 -3.35 14.55
C SER A 122 -7.36 -4.80 14.87
N ARG A 123 -6.18 -5.28 14.48
CA ARG A 123 -5.82 -6.72 14.56
C ARG A 123 -4.95 -7.07 15.76
N ALA A 124 -4.23 -6.10 16.31
CA ALA A 124 -3.36 -6.24 17.46
C ALA A 124 -3.44 -4.98 18.36
N PRO A 125 -4.61 -4.69 18.96
CA PRO A 125 -4.84 -3.47 19.76
C PRO A 125 -3.91 -3.33 20.97
N GLN A 126 -3.29 -4.43 21.42
CA GLN A 126 -2.28 -4.45 22.47
C GLN A 126 -0.93 -3.85 22.02
N ILE A 127 -0.65 -3.81 20.71
CA ILE A 127 0.56 -3.22 20.17
C ILE A 127 0.33 -1.73 19.97
N ARG A 128 1.14 -0.90 20.64
CA ARG A 128 1.15 0.55 20.46
C ARG A 128 2.35 0.94 19.62
N LEU A 129 2.07 1.40 18.41
CA LEU A 129 3.08 1.98 17.52
C LEU A 129 3.12 3.50 17.74
N ASP A 130 4.34 4.03 17.82
CA ASP A 130 4.56 5.47 17.72
C ASP A 130 4.34 5.89 16.26
N HIS A 131 3.37 6.77 16.03
CA HIS A 131 3.02 7.23 14.68
C HIS A 131 4.16 7.99 14.03
N ASP A 132 4.88 8.82 14.79
CA ASP A 132 5.93 9.68 14.27
C ASP A 132 7.15 8.83 13.91
N ALA A 133 7.49 7.85 14.75
CA ALA A 133 8.55 6.88 14.45
C ALA A 133 8.26 6.08 13.17
N VAL A 134 7.01 5.64 12.97
CA VAL A 134 6.62 4.92 11.73
C VAL A 134 6.76 5.82 10.51
N ILE A 135 6.32 7.08 10.59
CA ILE A 135 6.48 8.04 9.49
C ILE A 135 7.96 8.29 9.19
N GLU A 136 8.78 8.47 10.23
CA GLU A 136 10.22 8.67 10.11
C GLU A 136 10.89 7.47 9.43
N ASP A 137 10.58 6.24 9.83
CA ASP A 137 11.18 5.04 9.26
C ASP A 137 10.90 4.91 7.75
N PHE A 138 9.65 5.15 7.33
CA PHE A 138 9.28 5.13 5.92
C PHE A 138 9.94 6.26 5.13
N THR A 139 9.92 7.49 5.64
CA THR A 139 10.50 8.65 4.95
C THR A 139 12.01 8.57 4.86
N ARG A 140 12.69 8.13 5.92
CA ARG A 140 14.14 7.87 5.94
C ARG A 140 14.50 6.81 4.92
N LYS A 141 13.80 5.67 4.92
CA LYS A 141 14.08 4.59 3.95
C LYS A 141 13.79 5.03 2.51
N TYR A 142 12.76 5.84 2.29
CA TYR A 142 12.41 6.33 0.96
C TYR A 142 13.49 7.29 0.44
N LYS A 143 14.00 8.18 1.29
CA LYS A 143 15.12 9.07 0.97
C LYS A 143 16.39 8.29 0.67
N GLU A 144 16.70 7.27 1.47
CA GLU A 144 17.85 6.38 1.24
C GLU A 144 17.80 5.73 -0.15
N LEU A 145 16.63 5.24 -0.58
CA LEU A 145 16.47 4.49 -1.82
C LEU A 145 16.27 5.37 -3.08
N SER A 146 15.75 6.59 -2.93
CA SER A 146 15.36 7.43 -4.08
C SER A 146 16.02 8.80 -4.13
N GLY A 147 16.70 9.24 -3.06
CA GLY A 147 17.21 10.59 -2.89
C GLY A 147 16.15 11.65 -2.52
N TYR A 148 14.86 11.37 -2.68
CA TYR A 148 13.78 12.31 -2.37
C TYR A 148 13.44 12.33 -0.88
N ASN A 149 13.40 13.52 -0.29
CA ASN A 149 12.93 13.69 1.08
C ASN A 149 11.41 13.94 1.11
N LEU A 150 10.63 12.91 1.47
CA LEU A 150 9.18 13.03 1.59
C LEU A 150 8.68 13.47 2.97
N ALA A 151 9.59 13.67 3.95
CA ALA A 151 9.22 14.10 5.29
C ALA A 151 8.60 15.51 5.30
N GLY A 152 7.85 15.80 6.37
CA GLY A 152 7.32 17.13 6.68
C GLY A 152 5.80 17.14 6.90
N SER A 153 5.33 18.26 7.44
CA SER A 153 3.98 18.43 8.00
C SER A 153 2.82 18.01 7.08
N ALA A 154 2.97 18.15 5.76
CA ALA A 154 1.95 17.74 4.80
C ALA A 154 1.70 16.22 4.81
N LEU A 155 2.76 15.41 4.97
CA LEU A 155 2.65 13.96 5.11
C LEU A 155 2.02 13.61 6.46
N ASP A 156 2.55 14.20 7.54
CA ASP A 156 2.15 13.91 8.93
C ASP A 156 0.66 14.23 9.14
N THR A 157 0.22 15.40 8.69
CA THR A 157 -1.19 15.83 8.72
C THR A 157 -2.07 14.85 7.96
N ARG A 158 -1.59 14.36 6.81
CA ARG A 158 -2.36 13.43 5.97
C ARG A 158 -2.48 12.06 6.61
N VAL A 159 -1.40 11.53 7.20
CA VAL A 159 -1.40 10.27 7.95
C VAL A 159 -2.35 10.39 9.14
N GLY A 160 -2.22 11.45 9.94
CA GLY A 160 -3.10 11.72 11.09
C GLY A 160 -4.59 11.74 10.70
N TYR A 161 -4.94 12.49 9.65
CA TYR A 161 -6.30 12.53 9.11
C TYR A 161 -6.81 11.15 8.69
N LEU A 162 -6.02 10.38 7.93
CA LEU A 162 -6.44 9.08 7.40
C LEU A 162 -6.56 8.01 8.49
N THR A 163 -5.71 8.07 9.52
CA THR A 163 -5.76 7.15 10.67
C THR A 163 -6.92 7.47 11.60
N GLY A 164 -7.22 8.75 11.83
CA GLY A 164 -8.34 9.20 12.67
C GLY A 164 -9.72 9.10 12.01
N ARG A 165 -9.79 8.97 10.68
CA ARG A 165 -11.05 8.86 9.95
C ARG A 165 -11.74 7.54 10.27
N ILE A 166 -12.90 7.61 10.92
CA ILE A 166 -13.86 6.50 10.98
C ILE A 166 -14.38 6.29 9.56
N ARG A 167 -14.04 5.17 8.92
CA ARG A 167 -14.73 4.76 7.70
C ARG A 167 -16.16 4.43 8.11
N LYS A 168 -17.15 5.07 7.49
CA LYS A 168 -18.51 4.53 7.43
C LYS A 168 -18.40 3.28 6.56
N ASP A 169 -18.01 2.15 7.13
CA ASP A 169 -18.00 0.89 6.41
C ASP A 169 -19.45 0.55 6.07
N GLY A 170 -19.76 0.64 4.78
CA GLY A 170 -20.99 0.18 4.21
C GLY A 170 -21.00 -1.34 4.22
N ARG A 171 -22.00 -1.88 4.92
CA ARG A 171 -22.63 -3.20 4.83
C ARG A 171 -21.78 -4.43 5.20
N GLN A 172 -22.28 -5.06 6.26
CA GLN A 172 -22.17 -6.48 6.61
C GLN A 172 -22.41 -7.39 5.40
#